data_AF-A0A6I7NQ96-F1
#
_entry.id   AF-A0A6I7NQ96-F1
#
_cell.length_a   1.000
_cell.length_b   1.000
_cell.length_c   1.000
_cell.angle_alpha   90.00
_cell.angle_beta   90.00
_cell.angle_gamma   90.00
#
_symmetry.space_group_name_H-M   'P 1'
#
loop_
_entity.id
_entity.type
_entity.pdbx_description
1 polymer ?
#
loop_
_entity_poly.entity_id
_entity_poly.type
_entity_poly.pdbx_seq_one_letter_code
_entity_poly.pdbx_strand_id
1 'polypeptide(L)'
;METLHFSITINAPKETVWHIMLGENTYREWTDVFMPGSHFVGNWNEGSKIHFLSPGNLAKSTSISQKFIRKRPETDKPLKQQK
;
A
#
# COMPACT_ATOMS: atom_id res chain seq x y z
N MET A 1 -4.43 -25.00 0.28
CA MET A 1 -4.44 -23.56 0.64
C MET A 1 -5.55 -22.92 -0.14
N GLU A 2 -6.44 -22.19 0.53
CA GLU A 2 -7.52 -21.46 -0.13
C GLU A 2 -7.07 -20.04 -0.44
N THR A 3 -7.41 -19.55 -1.64
CA THR A 3 -7.14 -18.18 -2.05
C THR A 3 -8.33 -17.31 -1.71
N LEU A 4 -8.14 -16.34 -0.82
CA LEU A 4 -9.16 -15.34 -0.51
C LEU A 4 -9.08 -14.21 -1.52
N HIS A 5 -10.22 -13.83 -2.11
CA HIS A 5 -10.35 -12.72 -3.04
C HIS A 5 -11.33 -11.68 -2.47
N PHE A 6 -10.87 -10.44 -2.33
CA PHE A 6 -11.66 -9.32 -1.84
C PHE A 6 -11.78 -8.24 -2.91
N SER A 7 -12.97 -7.67 -3.10
CA SER A 7 -13.22 -6.59 -4.06
C SER A 7 -14.29 -5.65 -3.53
N ILE A 8 -14.14 -4.35 -3.80
CA ILE A 8 -15.09 -3.29 -3.47
C ILE A 8 -15.05 -2.21 -4.55
N THR A 9 -16.21 -1.65 -4.87
CA THR A 9 -16.31 -0.50 -5.78
C THR A 9 -16.27 0.80 -4.97
N ILE A 10 -15.29 1.64 -5.27
CA ILE A 10 -15.14 2.96 -4.63
C ILE A 10 -15.55 4.02 -5.67
N ASN A 11 -16.52 4.86 -5.33
CA ASN A 11 -16.96 5.96 -6.19
C ASN A 11 -16.01 7.17 -6.06
N ALA A 12 -14.78 7.01 -6.54
CA ALA A 12 -13.76 8.05 -6.57
C ALA A 12 -12.82 7.87 -7.76
N PRO A 13 -12.15 8.92 -8.24
CA PRO A 13 -11.08 8.79 -9.20
C PRO A 13 -9.97 7.86 -8.68
N LYS A 14 -9.43 7.05 -9.57
CA LYS A 14 -8.33 6.12 -9.30
C LYS A 14 -7.11 6.83 -8.68
N GLU A 15 -6.81 8.06 -9.08
CA GLU A 15 -5.71 8.87 -8.56
C GLU A 15 -5.92 9.18 -7.08
N THR A 16 -7.16 9.53 -6.71
CA THR A 16 -7.54 9.80 -5.32
C THR A 16 -7.37 8.55 -4.47
N VAL A 17 -7.83 7.39 -4.95
CA VAL A 17 -7.65 6.11 -4.25
C VAL A 17 -6.16 5.81 -4.07
N TRP A 18 -5.34 6.00 -5.10
CA TRP A 18 -3.90 5.79 -5.02
C TRP A 18 -3.21 6.71 -4.02
N HIS A 19 -3.60 7.97 -4.00
CA HIS A 19 -3.06 8.96 -3.08
C HIS A 19 -3.43 8.63 -1.63
N ILE A 20 -4.69 8.26 -1.37
CA ILE A 20 -5.16 7.90 -0.03
C ILE A 20 -4.47 6.62 0.48
N MET A 21 -4.34 5.59 -0.37
CA MET A 21 -3.75 4.31 0.02
C MET A 21 -2.25 4.39 0.33
N LEU A 22 -1.49 5.23 -0.39
CA LEU A 22 -0.02 5.28 -0.33
C LEU A 22 0.56 6.56 0.29
N GLY A 23 -0.26 7.58 0.51
CA GLY A 23 0.13 8.82 1.16
C GLY A 23 0.46 8.58 2.64
N GLU A 24 1.49 9.23 3.16
CA GLU A 24 1.94 9.00 4.55
C GLU A 24 0.86 9.38 5.57
N ASN A 25 0.27 10.57 5.43
CA ASN A 25 -0.76 11.07 6.35
C ASN A 25 -2.04 10.23 6.24
N THR A 26 -2.51 10.01 5.01
CA THR A 26 -3.73 9.24 4.75
C THR A 26 -3.58 7.78 5.14
N TYR A 27 -2.37 7.20 5.03
CA TYR A 27 -2.08 5.85 5.51
C TYR A 27 -2.34 5.74 7.00
N ARG A 28 -1.81 6.68 7.80
CA ARG A 28 -2.06 6.70 9.25
C ARG A 28 -3.56 6.78 9.55
N GLU A 29 -4.31 7.60 8.80
CA GLU A 29 -5.75 7.76 8.98
C GLU A 29 -6.55 6.48 8.68
N TRP A 30 -6.37 5.86 7.51
CA TRP A 30 -7.16 4.67 7.17
C TRP A 30 -6.70 3.42 7.95
N THR A 31 -5.43 3.38 8.37
CA THR A 31 -4.94 2.31 9.23
C THR A 31 -5.34 2.44 10.68
N ASP A 32 -5.72 3.63 11.13
CA ASP A 32 -6.11 3.90 12.52
C ASP A 32 -7.29 3.02 12.96
N VAL A 33 -8.23 2.73 12.05
CA VAL A 33 -9.42 1.92 12.32
C VAL A 33 -9.08 0.49 12.76
N PHE A 34 -7.99 -0.10 12.25
CA PHE A 34 -7.60 -1.47 12.58
C PHE A 34 -6.33 -1.57 13.42
N MET A 35 -5.46 -0.57 13.37
CA MET A 35 -4.20 -0.52 14.10
C MET A 35 -3.80 0.94 14.38
N PRO A 36 -4.40 1.55 15.42
CA PRO A 36 -4.13 2.94 15.81
C PRO A 36 -2.64 3.19 15.94
N GLY A 37 -2.13 4.28 15.37
CA GLY A 37 -0.71 4.67 15.40
C GLY A 37 0.23 3.88 14.48
N SER A 38 -0.32 3.07 13.56
CA SER A 38 0.48 2.47 12.49
C SER A 38 1.03 3.54 11.53
N HIS A 39 2.24 3.31 11.04
CA HIS A 39 2.87 4.15 10.01
C HIS A 39 3.83 3.31 9.18
N PHE A 40 4.25 3.83 8.04
CA PHE A 40 5.31 3.22 7.25
C PHE A 40 6.54 4.13 7.18
N VAL A 41 7.72 3.52 7.02
CA VAL A 41 8.99 4.21 6.80
C VAL A 41 9.63 3.64 5.55
N GLY A 42 9.97 4.52 4.60
CA GLY A 42 10.59 4.13 3.33
C GLY A 42 10.01 4.91 2.15
N ASN A 43 10.25 4.40 0.95
CA ASN A 43 9.79 5.03 -0.29
C ASN A 43 9.04 4.02 -1.18
N TRP A 44 7.97 4.48 -1.82
CA TRP A 44 7.18 3.76 -2.81
C TRP A 44 7.82 3.75 -4.21
N ASN A 45 9.16 3.75 -4.27
CA ASN A 45 9.92 3.64 -5.51
C ASN A 45 10.25 2.17 -5.80
N GLU A 46 10.23 1.78 -7.08
CA GLU A 46 10.58 0.43 -7.48
C GLU A 46 11.96 0.01 -6.95
N GLY A 47 12.02 -1.19 -6.37
CA GLY A 47 13.22 -1.72 -5.74
C GLY A 47 13.50 -1.20 -4.32
N SER A 48 12.75 -0.21 -3.83
CA SER A 48 12.91 0.32 -2.48
C SER A 48 12.32 -0.64 -1.43
N LYS A 49 12.83 -0.52 -0.21
CA LYS A 49 12.30 -1.22 0.97
C LYS A 49 11.35 -0.29 1.71
N ILE A 50 10.20 -0.84 2.10
CA ILE A 50 9.23 -0.17 2.95
C ILE A 50 9.05 -1.00 4.21
N HIS A 51 9.13 -0.32 5.36
CA HIS A 51 8.89 -0.89 6.68
C HIS A 51 7.54 -0.42 7.17
N PHE A 52 6.59 -1.35 7.34
CA PHE A 52 5.32 -1.07 8.01
C PHE A 52 5.48 -1.32 9.49
N LEU A 53 5.21 -0.29 10.29
CA LEU A 53 5.41 -0.26 11.73
C LEU A 53 4.05 -0.16 12.43
N SER A 54 3.91 -0.98 13.47
CA SER A 54 2.81 -0.91 14.43
C SER A 54 3.31 -0.22 15.70
N PRO A 55 2.47 0.49 16.44
CA PRO A 55 2.84 0.96 17.76
C PRO A 55 2.85 -0.24 18.69
N GLY A 56 4.06 -0.70 18.98
CA GLY A 56 4.32 -1.71 19.97
C GLY A 56 5.39 -1.19 20.91
N ASN A 57 5.16 -1.38 22.20
CA ASN A 57 6.21 -1.37 23.21
C ASN A 57 7.33 -2.29 22.68
N LEU A 58 8.59 -1.84 22.74
CA LEU A 58 9.82 -2.40 22.12
C LEU A 58 9.96 -3.94 21.96
N ALA A 59 9.17 -4.74 22.68
CA ALA A 59 9.13 -6.21 22.63
C ALA A 59 8.13 -6.82 21.62
N LYS A 60 7.17 -6.07 21.05
CA LYS A 60 6.14 -6.60 20.12
C LYS A 60 5.90 -5.76 18.86
N SER A 61 6.87 -4.96 18.43
CA SER A 61 6.76 -4.26 17.15
C SER A 61 6.88 -5.28 16.01
N THR A 62 5.76 -5.71 15.45
CA THR A 62 5.76 -6.50 14.21
C THR A 62 6.06 -5.54 13.06
N SER A 63 7.32 -5.54 12.61
CA SER A 63 7.74 -4.80 11.43
C SER A 63 7.69 -5.71 10.21
N ILE A 64 6.86 -5.38 9.22
CA ILE A 64 6.85 -6.08 7.94
C ILE A 64 7.70 -5.27 6.97
N SER A 65 8.75 -5.89 6.43
CA SER A 65 9.59 -5.30 5.40
C SER A 65 9.25 -5.92 4.05
N GLN A 66 8.81 -5.11 3.10
CA GLN A 66 8.54 -5.58 1.74
C GLN A 66 9.37 -4.81 0.71
N LYS A 67 9.82 -5.54 -0.32
CA LYS A 67 10.43 -4.94 -1.51
C LYS A 67 9.30 -4.47 -2.42
N PHE A 68 9.25 -3.19 -2.69
CA PHE A 68 8.25 -2.65 -3.59
C PHE A 68 8.62 -2.97 -5.03
N ILE A 69 7.77 -3.74 -5.72
CA ILE A 69 8.07 -4.27 -7.06
C ILE A 69 7.78 -3.25 -8.15
N ARG A 70 6.68 -2.48 -8.06
CA ARG A 70 6.36 -1.42 -9.02
C ARG A 70 5.21 -0.56 -8.55
N LYS A 71 5.31 0.76 -8.78
CA LYS A 71 4.14 1.64 -8.78
C LYS A 71 3.55 1.51 -10.18
N ARG A 72 2.26 1.19 -10.31
CA ARG A 72 1.57 1.29 -11.61
C ARG A 72 0.74 2.58 -11.63
N PRO A 73 1.32 3.75 -11.98
CA PRO A 73 0.53 4.88 -12.39
C PRO A 73 0.20 4.73 -13.88
N GLU A 74 -1.07 4.45 -14.18
CA GLU A 74 -1.79 4.84 -15.39
C GLU A 74 -1.24 4.68 -16.82
N THR A 75 -0.10 4.07 -17.11
CA THR A 75 0.21 3.71 -18.51
C THR A 75 -0.35 2.34 -18.85
N ASP A 76 -1.68 2.19 -18.76
CA ASP A 76 -2.41 1.22 -19.58
C ASP A 76 -2.49 1.82 -21.01
N LYS A 77 -1.35 1.83 -21.71
CA LYS A 77 -1.42 1.78 -23.17
C LYS A 77 -2.01 0.40 -23.50
N PRO A 78 -3.05 0.30 -24.35
CA PRO A 78 -3.62 -0.98 -24.72
C PRO A 78 -2.50 -1.89 -25.24
N LEU A 79 -2.53 -3.18 -24.86
CA LEU A 79 -1.70 -4.23 -25.42
C LEU A 79 -1.88 -4.23 -26.96
N LYS A 80 -1.14 -3.39 -27.67
CA LYS A 80 -0.91 -3.57 -29.09
C LYS A 80 0.19 -4.61 -29.22
N GLN A 81 -0.26 -5.79 -29.63
CA GLN A 81 0.50 -6.85 -30.29
C GLN A 81 1.85 -7.18 -29.66
N GLN A 82 1.85 -8.19 -28.78
CA GLN A 82 2.90 -9.19 -28.86
C GLN A 82 2.39 -10.28 -29.81
N LYS A 83 2.77 -10.15 -31.08
CA LYS A 83 2.91 -11.30 -32.00
C LYS A 83 4.37 -11.75 -31.92
#